data_AF-A0A6C7CNF5-F1
#
_entry.id   AF-A0A6C7CNF5-F1
#
_cell.length_a   1.000
_cell.length_b   1.000
_cell.length_c   1.000
_cell.angle_alpha   90.00
_cell.angle_beta   90.00
_cell.angle_gamma   90.00
#
_symmetry.space_group_name_H-M   'P 1'
#
loop_
_entity.id
_entity.type
_entity.pdbx_description
1 polymer ?
#
loop_
_entity_poly.entity_id
_entity_poly.type
_entity_poly.pdbx_seq_one_letter_code
_entity_poly.pdbx_strand_id
1 'polypeptide(L)'
;MLNTDRKRGRINLTSEERRDISIQFRVNKAEFEYLKSLVSASGLERGHYIRREILKSEPIVRRKMPEVNQKTYIQLSSLGNNINQATKKLNSNEYFDKNEVNKLNFNIKQVSRRIIEINKDLNYEGIRSEVR
;
A
#
# COMPACT_ATOMS: atom_id res chain seq x y z
N MET A 1 4.49 -47.20 18.31
CA MET A 1 3.33 -47.42 19.22
C MET A 1 2.44 -46.20 19.13
N LEU A 2 1.24 -46.34 18.54
CA LEU A 2 0.24 -45.28 18.48
C LEU A 2 -0.44 -45.19 19.85
N ASN A 3 0.01 -44.25 20.68
CA ASN A 3 -0.64 -43.90 21.94
C ASN A 3 -1.96 -43.18 21.62
N THR A 4 -3.01 -43.96 21.35
CA THR A 4 -4.38 -43.45 21.33
C THR A 4 -4.79 -43.09 22.75
N ASP A 5 -4.71 -41.81 23.05
CA ASP A 5 -4.92 -41.21 24.37
C ASP A 5 -6.42 -41.05 24.67
N ARG A 6 -7.11 -42.17 24.94
CA ARG A 6 -8.51 -42.18 25.39
C ARG A 6 -8.66 -42.62 26.86
N LYS A 7 -7.72 -42.27 27.73
CA LYS A 7 -7.79 -42.61 29.17
C LYS A 7 -7.70 -41.43 30.14
N ARG A 8 -7.36 -40.23 29.68
CA ARG A 8 -7.38 -39.00 30.47
C ARG A 8 -7.99 -37.89 29.60
N GLY A 9 -8.68 -36.94 30.22
CA GLY A 9 -9.40 -35.87 29.51
C GLY A 9 -8.49 -35.01 28.61
N ARG A 10 -9.07 -33.95 28.05
CA ARG A 10 -8.42 -33.01 27.11
C ARG A 10 -6.97 -32.71 27.53
N ILE A 11 -6.02 -33.00 26.63
CA ILE A 11 -4.58 -32.73 26.80
C ILE A 11 -4.39 -31.27 27.23
N ASN A 12 -3.64 -31.05 28.31
CA ASN A 12 -3.26 -29.72 28.76
C ASN A 12 -2.20 -29.16 27.80
N LEU A 13 -2.64 -28.36 26.83
CA LEU A 13 -1.76 -27.55 25.98
C LEU A 13 -1.08 -26.47 26.84
N THR A 14 0.22 -26.23 26.61
CA THR A 14 0.96 -25.11 27.22
C THR A 14 0.37 -23.76 26.77
N SER A 15 0.62 -22.70 27.55
CA SER A 15 0.10 -21.35 27.27
C SER A 15 0.47 -20.83 25.86
N GLU A 16 1.57 -21.32 25.29
CA GLU A 16 2.04 -20.99 23.93
C GLU A 16 1.30 -21.77 22.84
N GLU A 17 0.80 -22.96 23.14
CA GLU A 17 0.02 -23.79 22.21
C GLU A 17 -1.49 -23.52 22.31
N ARG A 18 -1.92 -22.88 23.41
CA ARG A 18 -3.29 -22.47 23.63
C ARG A 18 -3.69 -21.32 22.70
N ARG A 19 -4.84 -21.49 22.04
CA ARG A 19 -5.38 -20.55 21.05
C ARG A 19 -6.41 -19.64 21.71
N ASP A 20 -5.93 -18.77 22.61
CA ASP A 20 -6.79 -17.97 23.48
C ASP A 20 -7.10 -16.57 22.91
N ILE A 21 -6.51 -16.22 21.76
CA ILE A 21 -6.74 -14.95 21.06
C ILE A 21 -7.90 -15.10 20.08
N SER A 22 -8.94 -14.28 20.24
CA SER A 22 -10.09 -14.20 19.32
C SER A 22 -9.92 -13.06 18.32
N ILE A 23 -10.25 -13.32 17.05
CA ILE A 23 -10.24 -12.32 15.98
C ILE A 23 -11.68 -12.16 15.47
N GLN A 24 -12.21 -10.95 15.55
CA GLN A 24 -13.54 -10.61 15.05
C GLN A 24 -13.43 -9.69 13.83
N PHE A 25 -14.14 -10.01 12.75
CA PHE A 25 -14.30 -9.14 11.60
C PHE A 25 -15.74 -9.17 11.11
N ARG A 26 -16.18 -8.08 10.48
CA ARG A 26 -17.52 -7.96 9.90
C ARG A 26 -17.47 -8.37 8.44
N VAL A 27 -18.49 -9.09 8.00
CA VAL A 27 -18.69 -9.50 6.61
C VAL A 27 -20.05 -9.03 6.13
N ASN A 28 -20.17 -8.78 4.83
CA ASN A 28 -21.45 -8.56 4.20
C ASN A 28 -22.17 -9.90 3.89
N LYS A 29 -23.42 -9.83 3.43
CA LYS A 29 -24.24 -11.03 3.16
C LYS A 29 -23.66 -11.91 2.05
N ALA A 30 -23.09 -11.31 1.00
CA ALA A 30 -22.50 -12.05 -0.12
C ALA A 30 -21.20 -12.76 0.29
N GLU A 31 -20.34 -12.09 1.05
CA GLU A 31 -19.11 -12.66 1.63
C GLU A 31 -19.43 -13.81 2.58
N PHE A 32 -20.50 -13.68 3.38
CA PHE A 32 -20.94 -14.73 4.28
C PHE A 32 -21.41 -15.99 3.54
N GLU A 33 -22.25 -15.84 2.52
CA GLU A 33 -22.69 -16.98 1.69
C GLU A 33 -21.51 -17.63 0.95
N TYR A 34 -20.60 -16.82 0.42
CA TYR A 34 -19.39 -17.31 -0.22
C TYR A 34 -18.52 -18.11 0.77
N LEU A 35 -18.26 -17.59 1.97
CA LEU A 35 -17.53 -18.29 3.02
C LEU A 35 -18.22 -19.62 3.39
N LYS A 36 -19.54 -19.64 3.49
CA LYS A 36 -20.32 -20.85 3.78
C LYS A 36 -20.12 -21.92 2.70
N SER A 37 -20.12 -21.52 1.42
CA SER A 37 -19.87 -22.43 0.30
C SER A 37 -18.47 -23.05 0.35
N LEU A 38 -17.45 -22.23 0.66
CA LEU A 38 -16.06 -22.66 0.77
C LEU A 38 -15.85 -23.65 1.91
N VAL A 39 -16.45 -23.36 3.06
CA VAL A 39 -16.41 -24.23 4.24
C VAL A 39 -17.08 -25.56 3.94
N SER A 40 -18.25 -25.54 3.31
CA SER A 40 -18.98 -26.75 2.90
C SER A 40 -18.18 -27.60 1.92
N ALA A 41 -17.50 -26.98 0.95
CA ALA A 41 -16.64 -27.69 -0.01
C ALA A 41 -15.37 -28.26 0.65
N SER A 42 -14.86 -27.60 1.70
CA SER A 42 -13.64 -28.00 2.38
C SER A 42 -13.83 -29.15 3.39
N GLY A 43 -15.06 -29.39 3.84
CA GLY A 43 -15.37 -30.34 4.92
C GLY A 43 -14.78 -29.97 6.29
N LEU A 44 -14.26 -28.75 6.44
CA LEU A 44 -13.68 -28.25 7.68
C LEU A 44 -14.67 -27.40 8.47
N GLU A 45 -14.47 -27.34 9.78
CA GLU A 45 -15.10 -26.34 10.63
C GLU A 45 -14.67 -24.91 10.22
N ARG A 46 -15.60 -23.95 10.29
CA ARG A 46 -15.40 -22.57 9.80
C ARG A 46 -14.10 -21.92 10.31
N GLY A 47 -13.83 -22.05 11.61
CA GLY A 47 -12.63 -21.48 12.23
C GLY A 47 -11.33 -22.15 11.74
N HIS A 48 -11.37 -23.46 11.49
CA HIS A 48 -10.22 -24.19 10.93
C HIS A 48 -9.96 -23.79 9.49
N TYR A 49 -11.01 -23.63 8.69
CA TYR A 49 -10.90 -23.15 7.31
C TYR A 49 -10.27 -21.76 7.26
N ILE A 50 -10.85 -20.78 7.97
CA ILE A 50 -10.35 -19.39 7.99
C ILE A 50 -8.90 -19.33 8.47
N ARG A 51 -8.57 -20.05 9.55
CA ARG A 51 -7.20 -20.11 10.07
C ARG A 51 -6.22 -20.64 9.03
N ARG A 52 -6.58 -21.71 8.33
CA ARG A 52 -5.73 -22.31 7.30
C ARG A 52 -5.45 -21.32 6.18
N GLU A 53 -6.49 -20.64 5.68
CA GLU A 53 -6.32 -19.69 4.58
C GLU A 53 -5.52 -18.45 4.99
N ILE A 54 -5.76 -17.88 6.19
CA ILE A 54 -5.00 -16.71 6.68
C ILE A 54 -3.53 -17.05 6.90
N LEU A 55 -3.22 -18.21 7.49
CA LEU A 55 -1.83 -18.59 7.78
C LEU A 55 -1.05 -19.07 6.55
N LYS A 56 -1.74 -19.58 5.52
CA LYS A 56 -1.12 -19.97 4.24
C LYS A 56 -0.99 -18.81 3.26
N SER A 57 -1.81 -17.77 3.39
CA SER A 57 -1.72 -16.60 2.51
C SER A 57 -0.37 -15.92 2.71
N GLU A 58 0.43 -15.86 1.65
CA GLU A 58 1.56 -14.95 1.63
C GLU A 58 1.03 -13.50 1.69
N PRO A 59 1.59 -12.64 2.55
CA PRO A 59 1.19 -11.24 2.57
C PRO A 59 1.51 -10.63 1.22
N ILE A 60 0.54 -9.94 0.62
CA ILE A 60 0.78 -9.14 -0.58
C ILE A 60 1.74 -8.03 -0.16
N VAL A 61 3.04 -8.24 -0.44
CA VAL A 61 4.07 -7.22 -0.23
C VAL A 61 3.79 -6.11 -1.23
N ARG A 62 3.02 -5.11 -0.81
CA ARG A 62 2.95 -3.84 -1.54
C ARG A 62 4.39 -3.36 -1.64
N ARG A 63 4.97 -3.35 -2.84
CA ARG A 63 6.28 -2.72 -3.10
C ARG A 63 6.26 -1.36 -2.42
N LYS A 64 6.97 -1.21 -1.30
CA LYS A 64 7.19 0.10 -0.70
C LYS A 64 8.03 0.86 -1.71
N MET A 65 7.40 1.79 -2.41
CA MET A 65 8.12 2.75 -3.26
C MET A 65 9.22 3.38 -2.38
N PRO A 66 10.49 3.39 -2.81
CA PRO A 66 11.57 3.99 -2.03
C PRO A 66 11.18 5.39 -1.55
N GLU A 67 11.50 5.75 -0.30
CA GLU A 67 11.07 7.03 0.30
C GLU A 67 11.45 8.24 -0.55
N VAL A 68 12.59 8.16 -1.26
CA VAL A 68 13.10 9.18 -2.18
C VAL A 68 12.09 9.51 -3.30
N ASN A 69 11.29 8.53 -3.73
CA ASN A 69 10.35 8.69 -4.83
C ASN A 69 8.94 9.09 -4.37
N GLN A 70 8.55 8.79 -3.13
CA GLN A 70 7.20 9.13 -2.64
C GLN A 70 7.00 10.63 -2.46
N LYS A 71 7.97 11.31 -1.81
CA LYS A 71 7.91 12.77 -1.63
C LYS A 71 7.91 13.49 -2.97
N THR A 72 8.75 13.02 -3.89
CA THR A 72 8.84 13.55 -5.26
C THR A 72 7.54 13.35 -6.02
N TYR A 73 6.91 12.18 -5.95
CA TYR A 73 5.66 11.90 -6.63
C TYR A 73 4.49 12.73 -6.10
N ILE A 74 4.37 12.89 -4.78
CA ILE A 74 3.36 13.76 -4.15
C ILE A 74 3.54 15.20 -4.61
N GLN A 75 4.78 15.70 -4.65
CA GLN A 75 5.08 17.06 -5.10
C GLN A 75 4.79 17.26 -6.59
N LEU A 76 5.13 16.29 -7.44
CA LEU A 76 4.83 16.32 -8.88
C LEU A 76 3.32 16.31 -9.13
N SER A 77 2.55 15.52 -8.38
CA SER A 77 1.09 15.50 -8.46
C SER A 77 0.49 16.87 -8.10
N SER A 78 0.96 17.48 -7.01
CA SER A 78 0.54 18.83 -6.61
C SER A 78 0.88 19.90 -7.66
N LEU A 79 2.07 19.82 -8.27
CA LEU A 79 2.46 20.71 -9.36
C LEU A 79 1.58 20.53 -10.61
N GLY A 80 1.32 19.28 -11.01
CA GLY A 80 0.44 18.96 -12.13
C GLY A 80 -0.98 19.50 -11.91
N ASN A 81 -1.52 19.36 -10.69
CA ASN A 81 -2.82 19.91 -10.32
C ASN A 81 -2.85 21.45 -10.39
N ASN A 82 -1.77 22.12 -9.98
CA ASN A 82 -1.68 23.58 -10.07
C ASN A 82 -1.59 24.07 -11.52
N ILE A 83 -0.84 23.38 -12.38
CA ILE A 83 -0.76 23.68 -13.81
C ILE A 83 -2.12 23.46 -14.47
N ASN A 84 -2.82 22.38 -14.13
CA ASN A 84 -4.14 22.08 -14.68
C ASN A 84 -5.17 23.15 -14.26
N GLN A 85 -5.10 23.64 -13.03
CA GLN A 85 -5.93 24.76 -12.55
C GLN A 85 -5.61 26.06 -13.28
N ALA A 86 -4.32 26.41 -13.44
CA ALA A 86 -3.92 27.60 -14.19
C ALA A 86 -4.36 27.52 -15.67
N THR A 87 -4.28 26.33 -16.28
CA THR A 87 -4.74 26.09 -17.65
C THR A 87 -6.25 26.21 -17.78
N LYS A 88 -7.01 25.68 -16.81
CA LYS A 88 -8.47 25.87 -16.75
C LYS A 88 -8.85 27.35 -16.62
N LYS A 89 -8.14 28.11 -15.79
CA LYS A 89 -8.33 29.57 -15.65
C LYS A 89 -7.97 30.34 -16.93
N LEU A 90 -6.90 29.93 -17.63
CA LEU A 90 -6.52 30.48 -18.94
C LEU A 90 -7.61 30.25 -19.98
N ASN A 91 -8.15 29.02 -20.03
CA ASN A 91 -9.20 28.65 -20.97
C ASN A 91 -10.57 29.28 -20.63
N SER A 92 -10.79 29.77 -19.40
CA SER A 92 -12.03 30.44 -18.99
C SER A 92 -12.06 31.94 -19.26
N ASN A 93 -11.04 32.51 -19.92
CA ASN A 93 -10.98 33.92 -20.35
C ASN A 93 -11.15 34.97 -19.22
N GLU A 94 -10.75 34.61 -17.99
CA GLU A 94 -10.59 35.58 -16.90
C GLU A 94 -9.27 36.34 -17.12
N TYR A 95 -9.32 37.68 -17.09
CA TYR A 95 -8.15 38.53 -17.23
C TYR A 95 -7.07 38.14 -16.21
N PHE A 96 -5.87 37.80 -16.69
CA PHE A 96 -4.74 37.47 -15.81
C PHE A 96 -4.23 38.72 -15.12
N ASP A 97 -4.42 38.78 -13.81
CA ASP A 97 -3.69 39.73 -12.98
C ASP A 97 -2.18 39.46 -13.12
N LYS A 98 -1.39 40.53 -13.29
CA LYS A 98 0.08 40.51 -13.38
C LYS A 98 0.71 39.74 -12.21
N ASN A 99 0.04 39.71 -11.06
CA ASN A 99 0.44 38.91 -9.90
C ASN A 99 0.33 37.40 -10.12
N GLU A 100 -0.69 36.91 -10.83
CA GLU A 100 -0.81 35.47 -11.14
C GLU A 100 0.28 35.02 -12.13
N VAL A 101 0.60 35.85 -13.13
CA VAL A 101 1.69 35.57 -14.08
C VAL A 101 3.06 35.54 -13.38
N ASN A 102 3.30 36.45 -12.44
CA ASN A 102 4.53 36.45 -11.65
C ASN A 102 4.68 35.21 -10.77
N LYS A 103 3.57 34.76 -10.15
CA LYS A 103 3.55 33.49 -9.39
C LYS A 103 3.81 32.29 -10.28
N LEU A 104 3.24 32.27 -11.48
CA LEU A 104 3.47 31.20 -12.45
C LEU A 104 4.95 31.11 -12.85
N ASN A 105 5.56 32.25 -13.18
CA ASN A 105 6.99 32.34 -13.51
C ASN A 105 7.90 31.93 -12.34
N PHE A 106 7.53 32.28 -11.12
CA PHE A 106 8.24 31.82 -9.93
C PHE A 106 8.19 30.29 -9.80
N ASN A 107 7.01 29.70 -9.94
CA ASN A 107 6.84 28.25 -9.88
C ASN A 107 7.65 27.52 -10.96
N ILE A 108 7.65 28.03 -12.19
CA ILE A 108 8.45 27.47 -13.30
C ILE A 108 9.95 27.50 -12.97
N LYS A 109 10.45 28.59 -12.38
CA LYS A 109 11.86 28.68 -11.94
C LYS A 109 12.19 27.68 -10.83
N GLN A 110 11.30 27.46 -9.87
CA GLN A 110 11.50 26.46 -8.80
C GLN A 110 11.56 25.04 -9.38
N VAL A 111 10.65 24.70 -10.29
CA VAL A 111 10.64 23.41 -10.98
C VAL A 111 11.94 23.20 -11.76
N SER A 112 12.40 24.21 -12.49
CA SER A 112 13.65 24.14 -13.26
C SER A 112 14.87 23.88 -12.39
N ARG A 113 14.97 24.54 -11.22
CA ARG A 113 16.05 24.28 -10.25
C ARG A 113 16.01 22.85 -9.73
N ARG A 114 14.83 22.34 -9.42
CA ARG A 114 14.68 20.99 -8.87
C ARG A 114 15.02 19.91 -9.90
N ILE A 115 14.67 20.12 -11.17
CA ILE A 115 15.06 19.21 -12.27
C ILE A 115 16.59 19.16 -12.40
N ILE A 116 17.28 20.30 -12.28
CA ILE A 116 18.75 20.36 -12.32
C ILE A 116 19.37 19.59 -11.14
N GLU A 117 18.81 19.73 -9.94
CA GLU A 117 19.26 18.98 -8.76
C GLU A 117 19.08 17.47 -8.94
N ILE A 118 17.90 17.04 -9.41
CA ILE A 118 17.63 15.62 -9.71
C ILE A 118 18.61 15.09 -10.78
N ASN A 119 18.89 15.87 -11.82
CA ASN A 119 19.84 15.47 -12.87
C ASN A 119 21.26 15.30 -12.31
N LYS A 120 21.70 16.17 -11.39
CA LYS A 120 22.98 16.01 -10.69
C LYS A 120 22.99 14.74 -9.85
N ASP A 121 21.95 14.50 -9.05
CA ASP A 121 21.87 13.32 -8.18
C ASP A 121 21.90 12.02 -8.99
N LEU A 122 21.21 11.99 -10.14
CA LEU A 122 21.23 10.85 -11.08
C LEU A 122 22.59 10.65 -11.76
N ASN A 123 23.29 11.74 -12.14
CA ASN A 123 24.65 11.64 -12.70
C ASN A 123 25.68 11.13 -11.67
N TYR A 124 25.48 11.41 -10.37
CA TYR A 124 26.30 10.85 -9.29
C TYR A 124 26.09 9.34 -9.11
N GLU A 125 24.88 8.82 -9.37
CA GLU A 125 24.61 7.38 -9.33
C GLU A 125 25.14 6.63 -10.56
N GLY A 126 25.18 7.28 -11.73
CA GLY A 126 25.77 6.70 -12.96
C GLY A 126 27.27 6.40 -12.82
N ILE A 127 28.04 7.32 -12.23
CA ILE A 127 29.50 7.17 -12.04
C ILE A 127 29.84 6.02 -11.07
N ARG A 128 28.97 5.73 -10.09
CA ARG A 128 29.17 4.61 -9.15
C ARG A 128 28.90 3.24 -9.77
N SER A 129 28.17 3.18 -10.89
CA SER A 129 27.87 1.92 -11.57
C SER A 129 29.00 1.42 -12.49
N GLU A 130 29.96 2.28 -12.84
CA GLU A 130 31.10 1.95 -13.72
C GLU A 130 32.37 1.51 -12.96
N VAL A 131 32.37 1.53 -11.63
CA VAL A 131 33.48 1.01 -10.82
C VAL A 131 33.09 -0.37 -10.27
N ARG A 132 33.30 -1.40 -11.09
CA ARG A 132 33.37 -2.81 -10.69
C ARG A 132 34.65 -3.43 -11.22
#